data_AF-A0A3S4HWI4-F1
#
_entry.id   AF-A0A3S4HWI4-F1
#
_cell.length_a   1.000
_cell.length_b   1.000
_cell.length_c   1.000
_cell.angle_alpha   90.00
_cell.angle_beta   90.00
_cell.angle_gamma   90.00
#
_symmetry.space_group_name_H-M   'P 1'
#
loop_
_entity.id
_entity.type
_entity.pdbx_description
1 polymer ?
#
loop_
_entity_poly.entity_id
_entity_poly.type
_entity_poly.pdbx_seq_one_letter_code
_entity_poly.pdbx_strand_id
1 'polypeptide(L)' 'MTAQLLTEGVAIMQYLADSVPDRQLLAPVSSLARYHTLEWLNYIATELHKGFTPLFRPDTPETLKPAVSRRSGKEISVCG' A
#
# COMPACT_ATOMS: atom_id res chain seq x y z
N MET A 1 18.66 25.47 0.50
CA MET A 1 17.68 24.49 0.02
C MET A 1 17.09 23.79 1.23
N THR A 2 15.84 24.05 1.56
CA THR A 2 15.17 23.42 2.71
C THR A 2 14.82 21.98 2.34
N ALA A 3 15.32 21.01 3.10
CA ALA A 3 14.83 19.64 2.98
C ALA A 3 13.32 19.62 3.29
N GLN A 4 12.51 19.14 2.35
CA GLN A 4 11.07 18.96 2.54
C GLN A 4 10.81 17.52 3.00
N LEU A 5 10.09 17.37 4.11
CA LEU A 5 9.69 16.05 4.63
C LEU A 5 8.49 15.54 3.84
N LEU A 6 8.63 14.37 3.23
CA LEU A 6 7.53 13.65 2.60
C LEU A 6 7.16 12.42 3.45
N THR A 7 5.89 12.32 3.83
CA THR A 7 5.32 11.18 4.56
C THR A 7 4.32 10.43 3.67
N GLU A 8 3.71 9.36 4.18
CA GLU A 8 2.86 8.42 3.44
C GLU A 8 3.61 7.57 2.40
N GLY A 9 3.64 6.26 2.61
CA GLY A 9 4.39 5.34 1.76
C GLY A 9 3.99 5.45 0.28
N VAL A 10 2.70 5.61 -0.02
CA VAL A 10 2.19 5.76 -1.39
C VAL A 10 2.72 7.03 -2.08
N ALA A 11 2.86 8.14 -1.35
CA ALA A 11 3.40 9.38 -1.89
C ALA A 11 4.91 9.27 -2.13
N ILE A 12 5.64 8.68 -1.18
CA ILE A 12 7.08 8.45 -1.27
C ILE A 12 7.42 7.53 -2.45
N MET A 13 6.71 6.41 -2.60
CA MET A 13 6.94 5.47 -3.71
C MET A 13 6.73 6.11 -5.08
N GLN A 14 5.68 6.91 -5.24
CA GLN A 14 5.42 7.63 -6.49
C GLN A 14 6.49 8.69 -6.78
N TYR A 15 6.88 9.46 -5.77
CA TYR A 15 7.94 10.47 -5.92
C TYR A 15 9.26 9.83 -6.39
N LEU A 16 9.64 8.69 -5.79
CA LEU A 16 10.84 7.96 -6.18
C LEU A 16 10.72 7.40 -7.60
N ALA A 17 9.57 6.84 -7.98
CA ALA A 17 9.34 6.32 -9.31
C ALA A 17 9.38 7.41 -10.40
N ASP A 18 8.75 8.55 -10.15
CA ASP A 18 8.76 9.70 -11.06
C ASP A 18 10.14 10.37 -11.14
N SER A 19 11.02 10.18 -10.14
CA SER A 19 12.40 10.68 -10.16
C SER A 19 13.33 9.89 -11.10
N VAL A 20 12.92 8.70 -11.56
CA VAL A 20 13.69 7.85 -12.49
C VAL A 20 12.79 7.26 -13.59
N PRO A 21 12.21 8.11 -14.47
CA PRO A 21 11.18 7.68 -15.42
C PRO A 21 11.67 6.60 -16.40
N ASP A 22 12.97 6.57 -16.73
CA ASP A 22 13.58 5.59 -17.62
C ASP A 22 13.50 4.14 -17.09
N ARG A 23 13.24 3.96 -15.79
CA ARG A 23 13.06 2.65 -15.15
C ARG A 23 11.64 2.10 -15.25
N GLN A 24 10.70 2.89 -15.78
CA GLN A 24 9.31 2.48 -16.02
C GLN A 24 8.62 1.89 -14.78
N LEU A 25 8.96 2.39 -13.59
CA LEU A 25 8.41 1.93 -12.30
C LEU A 25 6.96 2.37 -12.07
N LEU A 26 6.53 3.42 -12.75
CA LEU A 26 5.19 3.97 -12.67
C LEU A 26 4.76 4.39 -14.08
N ALA A 27 3.50 4.14 -14.41
CA ALA A 27 2.97 4.54 -15.70
C ALA A 27 2.95 6.08 -15.86
N PRO A 28 2.98 6.60 -17.09
CA PRO A 28 2.95 8.04 -17.34
C PRO A 28 1.74 8.71 -16.71
N VAL A 29 1.92 9.95 -16.26
CA VAL A 29 0.81 10.81 -15.81
C VAL A 29 -0.25 10.85 -16.91
N SER A 30 -1.53 10.84 -16.53
CA SER A 30 -2.71 10.81 -17.41
C SER A 30 -2.99 9.50 -18.18
N SER A 31 -2.20 8.45 -17.97
CA SER A 31 -2.53 7.11 -18.51
C SER A 31 -3.54 6.39 -17.61
N LEU A 32 -4.48 5.65 -18.21
CA LEU A 32 -5.40 4.76 -17.47
C LEU A 32 -4.65 3.73 -16.63
N ALA A 33 -3.52 3.23 -17.15
CA ALA A 33 -2.63 2.33 -16.43
C ALA A 33 -2.15 2.92 -15.10
N ARG A 34 -1.82 4.22 -15.05
CA ARG A 34 -1.42 4.88 -13.80
C ARG A 34 -2.57 4.89 -12.80
N TYR A 35 -3.81 5.13 -13.24
CA TYR A 35 -4.96 5.11 -12.34
C TYR A 35 -5.23 3.71 -11.76
N HIS A 36 -5.04 2.64 -12.53
CA HIS A 36 -5.07 1.29 -11.97
C HIS A 36 -3.95 1.05 -10.96
N THR A 37 -2.72 1.53 -11.22
CA THR A 37 -1.66 1.46 -10.20
C THR A 37 -2.04 2.21 -8.92
N LEU A 38 -2.66 3.38 -9.04
CA LEU A 38 -3.12 4.16 -7.88
C LEU A 38 -4.27 3.48 -7.14
N GLU A 39 -5.21 2.88 -7.85
CA GLU A 39 -6.27 2.03 -7.28
C GLU A 39 -5.68 0.92 -6.41
N TRP A 40 -4.68 0.22 -6.93
CA TRP A 40 -3.93 -0.82 -6.22
C TRP A 40 -3.18 -0.32 -5.01
N LEU A 41 -2.43 0.77 -5.16
CA LEU A 41 -1.69 1.38 -4.04
C LEU A 41 -2.65 1.85 -2.94
N ASN A 42 -3.80 2.40 -3.31
CA ASN A 42 -4.82 2.82 -2.35
C ASN A 42 -5.43 1.61 -1.62
N TYR A 43 -5.82 0.55 -2.34
CA TYR A 43 -6.31 -0.68 -1.72
C TYR A 43 -5.30 -1.28 -0.74
N ILE A 44 -4.02 -1.38 -1.15
CA ILE A 44 -2.96 -1.89 -0.29
C ILE A 44 -2.81 -1.01 0.97
N ALA A 45 -2.86 0.32 0.82
CA ALA A 45 -2.68 1.24 1.94
C ALA A 45 -3.86 1.24 2.91
N THR A 46 -5.11 1.13 2.43
CA THR A 46 -6.30 1.30 3.26
C THR A 46 -6.92 0.01 3.74
N GLU A 47 -6.93 -1.03 2.91
CA GLU A 47 -7.54 -2.32 3.25
C GLU A 47 -6.48 -3.29 3.74
N LEU A 48 -5.46 -3.56 2.92
CA LEU A 48 -4.50 -4.62 3.23
C LEU A 48 -3.62 -4.25 4.44
N HIS A 49 -2.86 -3.16 4.35
CA HIS A 49 -1.92 -2.72 5.39
C HIS A 49 -2.63 -2.49 6.74
N LYS A 50 -3.82 -1.89 6.73
CA LYS A 50 -4.60 -1.71 7.95
C LYS A 50 -5.17 -3.02 8.48
N GLY A 51 -5.59 -3.93 7.60
CA GLY A 51 -6.05 -5.27 7.95
C GLY A 51 -5.01 -6.07 8.75
N PHE A 52 -3.72 -5.84 8.50
CA PHE A 52 -2.61 -6.45 9.25
C PHE A 52 -2.33 -5.82 10.62
N THR A 53 -2.81 -4.60 10.88
CA THR A 53 -2.47 -3.85 12.11
C THR A 53 -2.72 -4.65 13.40
N PRO A 54 -3.87 -5.34 13.60
CA PRO A 54 -4.12 -6.10 14.83
C PRO A 54 -3.14 -7.26 15.06
N LEU A 55 -2.48 -7.79 14.02
CA LEU A 55 -1.52 -8.87 14.18
C LEU A 55 -0.21 -8.40 14.85
N PHE A 56 0.09 -7.10 14.75
CA PHE A 56 1.34 -6.52 15.23
C PHE A 56 1.17 -5.66 16.48
N ARG A 57 -0.07 -5.35 16.89
CA ARG A 57 -0.30 -4.57 18.10
C ARG A 57 -0.25 -5.46 19.36
N PRO A 58 0.44 -5.04 20.43
CA PRO A 58 0.54 -5.82 21.66
C PRO A 58 -0.78 -5.89 22.44
N ASP A 59 -1.69 -4.95 22.20
CA ASP A 59 -3.00 -4.85 22.86
C ASP A 59 -4.10 -5.68 22.17
N THR A 60 -3.77 -6.39 21.07
CA THR A 60 -4.77 -7.18 20.35
C THR A 60 -5.03 -8.51 21.08
N PRO A 61 -6.30 -8.79 21.47
CA PRO A 61 -6.69 -10.06 22.08
C PRO A 61 -6.25 -11.26 21.25
N GLU A 62 -5.65 -12.28 21.87
CA GLU A 62 -5.17 -13.46 21.16
C GLU A 62 -6.28 -14.21 20.42
N THR A 63 -7.51 -14.16 20.94
CA THR A 63 -8.69 -14.76 20.31
C THR A 63 -9.04 -14.15 18.95
N LEU A 64 -8.64 -12.91 18.69
CA LEU A 64 -8.91 -12.21 17.43
C LEU A 64 -7.85 -12.46 16.36
N LYS A 65 -6.61 -12.83 16.75
CA LYS A 65 -5.49 -13.02 15.81
C LYS A 65 -5.77 -14.08 14.74
N PRO A 66 -6.36 -15.27 15.04
CA PRO A 66 -6.70 -16.26 14.02
C PRO A 66 -7.74 -15.76 13.00
N ALA A 67 -8.73 -14.99 13.45
CA ALA A 67 -9.77 -14.45 12.58
C ALA A 67 -9.21 -13.37 11.63
N VAL A 68 -8.37 -12.48 12.15
CA VAL A 68 -7.68 -11.44 11.36
C VAL A 68 -6.76 -12.08 10.32
N SER A 69 -5.94 -13.06 10.71
CA SER A 69 -5.02 -13.73 9.78
C SER A 69 -5.75 -14.44 8.63
N ARG A 70 -6.90 -15.07 8.90
CA ARG A 70 -7.74 -15.69 7.85
C ARG A 70 -8.31 -14.66 6.89
N ARG A 71 -8.78 -13.52 7.41
CA ARG A 71 -9.33 -12.43 6.60
C ARG A 71 -8.26 -11.84 5.68
N SER A 72 -7.10 -11.49 6.21
CA SER A 72 -5.99 -10.92 5.43
C SER A 72 -5.49 -11.87 4.34
N GLY A 73 -5.42 -13.18 4.62
CA GLY A 73 -5.08 -14.18 3.60
C GLY A 73 -6.09 -14.24 2.45
N LYS A 74 -7.38 -14.01 2.72
CA LYS A 74 -8.42 -13.96 1.69
C LYS A 74 -8.36 -12.68 0.86
N GLU A 75 -8.09 -11.53 1.48
CA GLU A 75 -7.91 -10.25 0.79
C GLU A 75 -6.75 -10.30 -0.21
N ILE A 76 -5.63 -10.93 0.15
CA ILE A 76 -4.50 -11.16 -0.77
C ILE A 76 -4.89 -12.03 -1.97
N SER A 77 -5.78 -13.01 -1.78
CA SER A 77 -6.25 -13.88 -2.87
C SER A 77 -7.20 -13.18 -3.83
N VAL A 78 -7.89 -12.11 -3.42
CA VAL A 78 -8.72 -11.29 -4.32
C VAL A 78 -7.84 -10.44 -5.25
N CYS A 79 -6.57 -10.29 -4.87
CA CYS A 79 -5.61 -9.49 -5.57
C CYS A 79 -4.76 -10.22 -6.63
N GLY A 80 -5.03 -11.51 -6.89
CA GLY A 80 -4.37 -12.31 -7.92
C GLY A 80 -5.36 -12.78 -8.96
#